data_AF-X0Y838-F1
#
_entry.id   AF-X0Y838-F1
#
_cell.length_a   1.000
_cell.length_b   1.000
_cell.length_c   1.000
_cell.angle_alpha   90.00
_cell.angle_beta   90.00
_cell.angle_gamma   90.00
#
_symmetry.space_group_name_H-M   'P 1'
#
loop_
_entity.id
_entity.type
_entity.pdbx_description
1 polymer ?
#
loop_
_entity_poly.entity_id
_entity_poly.type
_entity_poly.pdbx_seq_one_letter_code
_entity_poly.pdbx_strand_id
1 'polypeptide(L)'
;MNKQILLTVDYGDMVKCSEEPYDEKKIAELMEKASSYGVKKILWRVSCGGRSFFQSNVIPPVDDTCGKGQKKTSEILKRLDPLKCAVHSAHENGIQLYGFVTLFDFNIE
;
A
#
# COMPACT_ATOMS: atom_id res chain seq x y z
N MET A 1 29.44 8.63 4.71
CA MET A 1 28.28 7.73 4.47
C MET A 1 27.05 8.59 4.23
N ASN A 2 26.49 8.57 3.02
CA ASN A 2 25.17 9.19 2.81
C ASN A 2 24.12 8.36 3.56
N LYS A 3 23.43 8.97 4.52
CA LYS A 3 22.31 8.33 5.22
C LYS A 3 21.19 8.12 4.21
N GLN A 4 20.83 6.86 3.95
CA GLN A 4 19.67 6.54 3.11
C GLN A 4 18.40 6.73 3.94
N ILE A 5 17.45 7.50 3.41
CA ILE A 5 16.13 7.67 4.02
C ILE A 5 15.24 6.52 3.56
N LEU A 6 14.62 5.86 4.53
CA LEU A 6 13.60 4.84 4.33
C LEU A 6 12.26 5.37 4.83
N LEU A 7 11.20 5.16 4.06
CA LEU A 7 9.85 5.54 4.42
C LEU A 7 8.98 4.29 4.61
N THR A 8 8.23 4.23 5.72
CA THR A 8 7.20 3.21 5.94
C THR A 8 5.85 3.78 5.58
N VAL A 9 5.11 3.09 4.70
CA VAL A 9 3.82 3.54 4.18
C VAL A 9 2.76 2.52 4.57
N ASP A 10 1.76 2.96 5.33
CA ASP A 10 0.54 2.21 5.58
C ASP A 10 -0.53 2.63 4.56
N TYR A 11 -0.66 1.85 3.48
CA TYR A 11 -1.63 2.15 2.43
C TYR A 11 -3.08 2.16 2.95
N GLY A 12 -3.41 1.25 3.88
CA GLY A 12 -4.75 1.18 4.46
C GLY A 12 -5.12 2.45 5.20
N ASP A 13 -4.21 2.99 6.00
CA ASP A 13 -4.42 4.26 6.70
C ASP A 13 -4.47 5.45 5.73
N MET A 14 -3.64 5.48 4.68
CA MET A 14 -3.72 6.53 3.67
C MET A 14 -5.09 6.57 2.99
N VAL A 15 -5.61 5.41 2.56
CA VAL A 15 -6.94 5.31 1.94
C VAL A 15 -8.04 5.73 2.92
N LYS A 16 -7.96 5.25 4.17
CA LYS A 16 -8.96 5.53 5.21
C LYS A 16 -9.02 7.02 5.54
N CYS A 17 -7.87 7.64 5.72
CA CYS A 17 -7.71 9.04 6.15
C CYS A 17 -7.79 10.05 5.00
N SER A 18 -7.70 9.61 3.74
CA SER A 18 -7.79 10.51 2.59
C SER A 18 -9.22 10.97 2.33
N GLU A 19 -9.41 12.28 2.11
CA GLU A 19 -10.67 12.85 1.62
C GLU A 19 -10.87 12.55 0.14
N GLU A 20 -9.79 12.59 -0.63
CA GLU A 20 -9.78 12.25 -2.06
C GLU A 20 -9.58 10.75 -2.27
N PRO A 21 -10.04 10.18 -3.40
CA PRO A 21 -9.71 8.81 -3.77
C PRO A 21 -8.19 8.60 -3.84
N TYR A 22 -7.67 7.67 -3.07
CA TYR A 22 -6.25 7.31 -3.11
C TYR A 22 -6.00 6.31 -4.25
N ASP A 23 -6.03 6.83 -5.48
CA ASP A 23 -5.88 6.08 -6.73
C ASP A 23 -4.43 6.07 -7.26
N GLU A 24 -4.24 5.60 -8.49
CA GLU A 24 -2.94 5.52 -9.16
C GLU A 24 -2.21 6.88 -9.19
N LYS A 25 -2.95 7.98 -9.43
CA LYS A 25 -2.35 9.32 -9.48
C LYS A 25 -1.80 9.71 -8.11
N LYS A 26 -2.54 9.45 -7.03
CA LYS A 26 -2.07 9.72 -5.67
C LYS A 26 -0.86 8.86 -5.27
N ILE A 27 -0.83 7.61 -5.72
CA ILE A 27 0.34 6.75 -5.53
C ILE A 27 1.55 7.32 -6.27
N ALA A 28 1.38 7.79 -7.51
CA ALA A 28 2.46 8.41 -8.27
C ALA A 28 2.96 9.72 -7.62
N GLU A 29 2.06 10.59 -7.17
CA GLU A 29 2.39 11.82 -6.43
C GLU A 29 3.22 11.51 -5.18
N LEU A 30 2.90 10.44 -4.45
CA LEU A 30 3.69 10.00 -3.29
C LEU A 30 5.10 9.58 -3.69
N MET A 31 5.28 8.81 -4.76
CA MET A 31 6.59 8.33 -5.19
C MET A 31 7.48 9.47 -5.71
N GLU A 32 6.92 10.37 -6.52
CA GLU A 32 7.61 11.57 -7.01
C GLU A 32 8.08 12.43 -5.84
N LYS A 33 7.18 12.68 -4.88
CA LYS A 33 7.50 13.45 -3.68
C LYS A 33 8.56 12.75 -2.84
N ALA A 34 8.44 11.44 -2.60
CA ALA A 34 9.44 10.69 -1.85
C ALA A 34 10.83 10.77 -2.52
N SER A 35 10.89 10.66 -3.84
CA SER A 35 12.13 10.75 -4.61
C SER A 35 12.77 12.14 -4.52
N SER A 36 11.98 13.22 -4.59
CA SER A 36 12.48 14.60 -4.47
C SER A 36 13.06 14.92 -3.09
N TYR A 37 12.61 14.23 -2.04
CA TYR A 37 13.21 14.28 -0.69
C TYR A 37 14.38 13.29 -0.49
N GLY A 38 14.80 12.57 -1.53
CA GLY A 38 15.94 11.66 -1.46
C GLY A 38 15.63 10.30 -0.81
N VAL A 39 14.36 9.93 -0.66
CA VAL A 39 13.98 8.57 -0.24
C VAL A 39 14.42 7.58 -1.32
N LYS A 40 15.07 6.49 -0.90
CA LYS A 40 15.53 5.42 -1.82
C LYS A 40 14.88 4.07 -1.54
N LYS A 41 14.23 3.92 -0.39
CA LYS A 41 13.57 2.68 0.02
C LYS A 41 12.21 2.98 0.64
N ILE A 42 11.19 2.24 0.24
CA ILE A 42 9.87 2.29 0.83
C ILE A 42 9.49 0.90 1.32
N LEU A 43 9.04 0.81 2.58
CA LEU A 43 8.33 -0.35 3.09
C LEU A 43 6.83 -0.08 2.92
N TRP A 44 6.18 -0.81 2.02
CA TRP A 44 4.77 -0.66 1.68
C TRP A 44 3.94 -1.73 2.37
N ARG A 45 3.00 -1.34 3.22
CA ARG A 45 2.11 -2.29 3.88
C ARG A 45 1.18 -2.93 2.86
N VAL A 46 1.21 -4.26 2.74
CA VAL A 46 0.38 -4.98 1.77
C VAL A 46 -0.77 -5.77 2.40
N SER A 47 -0.94 -5.71 3.73
CA SER A 47 -1.97 -6.48 4.43
C SER A 47 -2.50 -5.79 5.69
N CYS A 48 -3.74 -6.12 6.08
CA CYS A 48 -4.30 -5.82 7.40
C CYS A 48 -5.32 -6.89 7.81
N GLY A 49 -5.25 -7.39 9.05
CA GLY A 49 -6.27 -8.29 9.62
C GLY A 49 -6.56 -9.53 8.77
N GLY A 50 -5.54 -10.14 8.18
CA GLY A 50 -5.68 -11.35 7.36
C GLY A 50 -6.16 -11.10 5.94
N ARG A 51 -6.19 -9.83 5.53
CA ARG A 51 -6.60 -9.41 4.19
C ARG A 51 -5.48 -8.69 3.48
N SER A 52 -5.43 -8.81 2.15
CA SER A 52 -4.46 -8.09 1.31
C SER A 52 -5.00 -6.76 0.80
N PHE A 53 -4.10 -5.79 0.61
CA PHE A 53 -4.34 -4.52 -0.07
C PHE A 53 -4.00 -4.58 -1.57
N PHE A 54 -4.06 -5.77 -2.15
CA PHE A 54 -3.80 -6.06 -3.56
C PHE A 54 -4.53 -7.35 -3.95
N GLN A 55 -4.63 -7.63 -5.25
CA GLN A 55 -5.29 -8.84 -5.73
C GLN A 55 -4.37 -10.05 -5.52
N SER A 56 -4.65 -10.83 -4.48
CA SER A 56 -3.85 -12.00 -4.09
C SER A 56 -4.63 -13.29 -4.28
N ASN A 57 -3.90 -14.36 -4.65
CA ASN A 57 -4.45 -15.71 -4.78
C ASN A 57 -4.30 -16.55 -3.50
N VAL A 58 -3.61 -16.02 -2.48
CA VAL A 58 -3.27 -16.76 -1.25
C VAL A 58 -3.91 -16.14 -0.01
N ILE A 59 -4.01 -14.82 0.02
CA ILE A 59 -4.63 -14.06 1.11
C ILE A 59 -5.85 -13.36 0.51
N PRO A 60 -7.06 -13.51 1.06
CA PRO A 60 -8.22 -12.81 0.51
C PRO A 60 -8.00 -11.29 0.50
N PRO A 61 -8.33 -10.58 -0.59
CA PRO A 61 -8.27 -9.13 -0.59
C PRO A 61 -9.29 -8.54 0.39
N VAL A 62 -9.04 -7.28 0.77
CA VAL A 62 -10.03 -6.47 1.46
C VAL A 62 -11.28 -6.33 0.59
N ASP A 63 -12.44 -6.54 1.20
CA ASP A 63 -13.75 -6.49 0.57
C ASP A 63 -14.78 -5.76 1.47
N ASP A 64 -16.03 -5.71 1.03
CA ASP A 64 -17.10 -5.01 1.75
C ASP A 64 -17.48 -5.69 3.10
N THR A 65 -17.02 -6.92 3.34
CA THR A 65 -17.26 -7.65 4.60
C THR A 65 -16.30 -7.23 5.72
N CYS A 66 -15.21 -6.54 5.39
CA CYS A 66 -14.16 -6.11 6.32
C CYS A 66 -14.55 -4.89 7.19
N GLY A 67 -15.81 -4.45 7.13
CA GLY A 67 -16.36 -3.36 7.92
C GLY A 67 -16.19 -1.97 7.30
N LYS A 68 -16.87 -0.97 7.88
CA LYS A 68 -16.96 0.39 7.33
C LYS A 68 -15.60 1.06 7.14
N GLY A 69 -14.62 0.75 7.99
CA GLY A 69 -13.26 1.29 7.93
C GLY A 69 -12.47 0.88 6.68
N GLN A 70 -12.93 -0.16 5.97
CA GLN A 70 -12.26 -0.71 4.78
C GLN A 70 -13.04 -0.51 3.49
N LYS A 71 -14.19 0.16 3.54
CA LYS A 71 -15.07 0.36 2.38
C LYS A 71 -14.35 1.06 1.22
N LYS A 72 -13.63 2.15 1.50
CA LYS A 72 -12.84 2.89 0.49
C LYS A 72 -11.79 1.99 -0.17
N THR A 73 -11.11 1.17 0.62
CA THR A 73 -10.10 0.22 0.13
C THR A 73 -10.72 -0.84 -0.78
N SER A 74 -11.85 -1.45 -0.38
CA SER A 74 -12.62 -2.40 -1.19
C SER A 74 -13.03 -1.79 -2.54
N GLU A 75 -13.53 -0.55 -2.53
CA GLU A 75 -13.92 0.17 -3.75
C GLU A 75 -12.75 0.42 -4.69
N ILE A 76 -11.56 0.73 -4.16
CA ILE A 76 -10.34 0.87 -4.96
C ILE A 76 -9.91 -0.47 -5.54
N LEU A 77 -9.92 -1.55 -4.74
CA LEU A 77 -9.47 -2.87 -5.19
C LEU A 77 -10.34 -3.46 -6.31
N LYS A 78 -11.60 -3.04 -6.43
CA LYS A 78 -12.49 -3.42 -7.54
C LYS A 78 -12.07 -2.82 -8.89
N ARG A 79 -11.29 -1.73 -8.89
CA ARG A 79 -10.91 -0.98 -10.11
C ARG A 79 -9.41 -0.92 -10.37
N LEU A 80 -8.58 -1.20 -9.37
CA LEU A 80 -7.14 -0.98 -9.41
C LEU A 80 -6.42 -2.00 -8.52
N ASP A 81 -5.19 -2.36 -8.88
CA ASP A 81 -4.24 -3.00 -7.96
C ASP A 81 -3.24 -1.95 -7.44
N PRO A 82 -3.39 -1.46 -6.19
CA PRO A 82 -2.55 -0.41 -5.65
C PRO A 82 -1.08 -0.80 -5.53
N LEU A 83 -0.80 -2.07 -5.24
CA LEU A 83 0.58 -2.55 -5.13
C LEU A 83 1.25 -2.54 -6.49
N LYS A 84 0.55 -2.96 -7.55
CA LYS A 84 1.06 -2.88 -8.92
C LYS A 84 1.39 -1.44 -9.32
N CYS A 85 0.50 -0.48 -9.02
CA CYS A 85 0.75 0.94 -9.28
C CYS A 85 1.95 1.46 -8.48
N ALA A 86 2.06 1.08 -7.20
CA ALA A 86 3.17 1.48 -6.35
C ALA A 86 4.51 0.93 -6.86
N VAL A 87 4.56 -0.34 -7.27
CA VAL A 87 5.76 -0.96 -7.87
C VAL A 87 6.16 -0.24 -9.15
N HIS A 88 5.19 0.02 -10.04
CA HIS A 88 5.46 0.71 -11.30
C HIS A 88 6.03 2.11 -11.06
N SER A 89 5.35 2.93 -10.26
CA SER A 89 5.79 4.30 -9.99
C SER A 89 7.09 4.38 -9.18
N ALA A 90 7.31 3.45 -8.24
CA ALA A 90 8.58 3.35 -7.52
C ALA A 90 9.75 3.08 -8.48
N HIS A 91 9.55 2.19 -9.47
CA HIS A 91 10.56 1.89 -10.47
C HIS A 91 10.90 3.12 -11.33
N GLU A 92 9.90 3.86 -11.81
CA GLU A 92 10.10 5.11 -12.57
C GLU A 92 10.87 6.17 -11.78
N ASN A 93 10.72 6.18 -10.45
CA ASN A 93 11.35 7.14 -9.55
C ASN A 93 12.69 6.65 -8.94
N GLY A 94 13.17 5.46 -9.33
CA GLY A 94 14.40 4.89 -8.78
C GLY A 94 14.33 4.57 -7.28
N ILE A 95 13.14 4.19 -6.79
CA ILE A 95 12.87 3.80 -5.41
C ILE A 95 12.77 2.27 -5.34
N GLN A 96 13.45 1.67 -4.36
CA GLN A 96 13.26 0.25 -4.03
C GLN A 96 12.04 0.08 -3.13
N LEU A 97 11.04 -0.65 -3.60
CA LEU A 97 9.82 -0.92 -2.85
C LEU A 97 9.85 -2.34 -2.27
N TYR A 98 9.61 -2.45 -0.97
CA TYR A 98 9.51 -3.71 -0.25
C TYR A 98 8.10 -3.84 0.31
N GLY A 99 7.39 -4.91 -0.04
CA GLY A 99 6.13 -5.25 0.60
C GLY A 99 6.37 -5.76 2.01
N PHE A 100 5.63 -5.26 3.01
CA PHE A 100 5.59 -5.86 4.33
C PHE A 100 4.17 -6.28 4.70
N VAL A 101 4.09 -7.45 5.32
CA VAL A 101 2.86 -8.09 5.80
C VAL A 101 2.84 -7.98 7.31
N THR A 102 1.70 -7.62 7.88
CA THR A 102 1.46 -7.76 9.32
C THR A 102 0.99 -9.18 9.57
N LEU A 103 1.88 -10.03 10.06
CA LEU A 103 1.53 -11.33 10.59
C LEU A 103 0.82 -11.11 11.93
N PHE A 104 -0.33 -11.73 12.09
CA PHE A 104 -1.04 -11.88 13.36
C PHE A 104 -1.10 -13.38 13.62
N ASP A 105 -1.06 -13.79 14.89
CA ASP A 105 -1.21 -15.20 15.24
C ASP A 105 -2.57 -15.66 14.74
N PHE A 106 -2.56 -16.56 13.75
CA PHE A 106 -3.73 -17.35 13.46
C PHE A 106 -3.95 -18.20 14.71
N ASN A 107 -5.04 -17.98 15.44
CA ASN A 107 -5.59 -19.05 16.24
C ASN A 107 -5.99 -20.13 15.22
N ILE A 108 -5.10 -21.10 15.02
CA ILE A 108 -5.41 -22.34 14.33
C ILE A 108 -6.37 -23.06 15.29
N GLU A 109 -7.66 -22.92 15.05
CA GLU A 109 -8.68 -23.83 15.61
C GLU A 109 -8.61 -25.19 14.92
#